data_AF-A0A535WS22-F1
#
_entry.id   AF-A0A535WS22-F1
#
_cell.length_a   1.000
_cell.length_b   1.000
_cell.length_c   1.000
_cell.angle_alpha   90.00
_cell.angle_beta   90.00
_cell.angle_gamma   90.00
#
_symmetry.space_group_name_H-M   'P 1'
#
loop_
_entity.id
_entity.type
_entity.pdbx_description
1 polymer ?
#
loop_
_entity_poly.entity_id
_entity_poly.type
_entity_poly.pdbx_seq_one_letter_code
_entity_poly.pdbx_strand_id
1 'polypeptide(L)'
;MRARGAAALAALFALAGCDSGQVKEPSLPPPHLISGPLPVPSACAGRAQSPDHPGEPSLAVDPSNPRQLVATWQENRSPDDVGNVVAVSHDGGSTWNRAVLPSVLTCTGGAYTHATDPWVSIGQDGIVYVCALVTRSGSSAGTTRDIVVSISRDHGATWEAPAVLQSLTAPPALPDKDAILADPRRPGVAYAIWVEYPVAENAPSSVDQVVFARTTDGGHTWSKPVSIYNGNDEAQEHQLLMTAGGVLLDVFVEGSSLPGTPHPPPLPVKIRVMRSTNQGQTWSPPIDAASFTYTNATDPGTGGQLRFFGQQITAAAAGGPREATGIPADAGGGRRCDRRSALVRCSPFHPWQRAARHRRLVQYLAQSRRPLDGAPRGRPIRPAFRAQRKSRAVHWRLHGTGGAP
;
A
#
# COMPACT_ATOMS: atom_id res chain seq x y z
N MET A 1 -25.68 5.83 -83.49
CA MET A 1 -25.25 4.47 -83.07
C MET A 1 -23.87 4.62 -82.43
N ARG A 2 -23.77 4.53 -81.09
CA ARG A 2 -23.24 3.38 -80.30
C ARG A 2 -21.78 3.05 -80.69
N ALA A 3 -20.79 2.94 -79.80
CA ALA A 3 -20.71 2.77 -78.35
C ALA A 3 -19.30 3.21 -77.86
N ARG A 4 -19.19 3.99 -76.77
CA ARG A 4 -18.72 3.58 -75.43
C ARG A 4 -17.44 2.75 -75.36
N GLY A 5 -16.41 3.32 -74.73
CA GLY A 5 -15.27 2.62 -74.15
C GLY A 5 -14.64 3.48 -73.06
N ALA A 6 -15.18 3.37 -71.83
CA ALA A 6 -14.64 4.03 -70.65
C ALA A 6 -13.41 3.25 -70.15
N ALA A 7 -12.27 3.92 -69.99
CA ALA A 7 -11.10 3.35 -69.33
C ALA A 7 -11.31 3.38 -67.82
N ALA A 8 -11.40 2.20 -67.21
CA ALA A 8 -11.57 2.02 -65.78
C ALA A 8 -10.28 2.36 -65.03
N LEU A 9 -10.36 3.31 -64.09
CA LEU A 9 -9.38 3.47 -63.01
C LEU A 9 -9.54 2.28 -62.05
N ALA A 10 -8.60 1.34 -62.06
CA ALA A 10 -8.52 0.33 -61.03
C ALA A 10 -7.97 0.97 -59.73
N ALA A 11 -8.86 1.24 -58.78
CA ALA A 11 -8.46 1.59 -57.42
C ALA A 11 -7.86 0.34 -56.75
N LEU A 12 -6.54 0.32 -56.54
CA LEU A 12 -5.91 -0.61 -55.62
C LEU A 12 -6.37 -0.25 -54.20
N PHE A 13 -7.36 -0.97 -53.69
CA PHE A 13 -7.58 -1.04 -52.25
C PHE A 13 -6.44 -1.87 -51.64
N ALA A 14 -5.45 -1.19 -51.08
CA ALA A 14 -4.53 -1.81 -50.13
C ALA A 14 -5.36 -2.23 -48.92
N LEU A 15 -5.73 -3.52 -48.86
CA LEU A 15 -6.21 -4.16 -47.65
C LEU A 15 -5.03 -4.14 -46.66
N ALA A 16 -4.96 -3.07 -45.86
CA ALA A 16 -4.18 -3.06 -44.64
C ALA A 16 -4.83 -4.12 -43.74
N GLY A 17 -4.32 -5.34 -43.82
CA GLY A 17 -4.63 -6.38 -42.85
C GLY A 17 -4.31 -5.80 -41.47
N CYS A 18 -5.33 -5.70 -40.63
CA CYS A 18 -5.11 -5.55 -39.20
C CYS A 18 -4.32 -6.77 -38.77
N ASP A 19 -3.00 -6.63 -38.68
CA ASP A 19 -2.13 -7.60 -38.05
C ASP A 19 -2.59 -7.67 -36.59
N SER A 20 -3.43 -8.64 -36.29
CA SER A 20 -3.85 -9.01 -34.95
C SER A 20 -2.69 -9.73 -34.27
N GLY A 21 -1.52 -9.10 -34.28
CA GLY A 21 -0.32 -9.54 -33.59
C GLY A 21 -0.69 -9.64 -32.12
N GLN A 22 -1.04 -10.86 -31.71
CA GLN A 22 -1.07 -11.25 -30.31
C GLN A 22 0.36 -10.98 -29.82
N VAL A 23 0.52 -9.87 -29.09
CA VAL A 23 1.76 -9.59 -28.39
C VAL A 23 1.97 -10.80 -27.49
N LYS A 24 2.93 -11.66 -27.81
CA LYS A 24 3.40 -12.71 -26.91
C LYS A 24 3.90 -11.99 -25.68
N GLU A 25 3.06 -11.91 -24.65
CA GLU A 25 3.52 -11.49 -23.35
C GLU A 25 4.61 -12.47 -22.93
N PRO A 26 5.80 -11.99 -22.52
CA PRO A 26 6.80 -12.89 -22.00
C PRO A 26 6.18 -13.63 -20.82
N SER A 27 6.19 -14.96 -20.86
CA SER A 27 5.77 -15.77 -19.72
C SER A 27 6.71 -15.42 -18.56
N LEU A 28 6.18 -14.70 -17.57
CA LEU A 28 6.90 -14.50 -16.33
C LEU A 28 7.13 -15.88 -15.69
N PRO A 29 8.27 -16.10 -15.03
CA PRO A 29 8.46 -17.31 -14.24
C PRO A 29 7.35 -17.41 -13.19
N PRO A 30 7.04 -18.63 -12.70
CA PRO A 30 6.10 -18.80 -11.62
C PRO A 30 6.46 -17.91 -10.40
N PRO A 31 5.45 -17.41 -9.67
CA PRO A 31 5.64 -16.76 -8.39
C PRO A 31 6.60 -17.52 -7.47
N HIS A 32 7.56 -16.81 -6.89
CA HIS A 32 8.43 -17.34 -5.84
C HIS A 32 7.90 -16.87 -4.48
N LEU A 33 7.49 -17.81 -3.62
CA LEU A 33 7.02 -17.49 -2.28
C LEU A 33 8.21 -17.25 -1.35
N ILE A 34 8.29 -16.04 -0.78
CA ILE A 34 9.38 -15.66 0.15
C ILE A 34 8.93 -15.62 1.62
N SER A 35 7.62 -15.62 1.90
CA SER A 35 7.09 -15.71 3.27
C SER A 35 7.08 -17.16 3.78
N GLY A 36 6.74 -17.36 5.06
CA GLY A 36 6.64 -18.68 5.69
C GLY A 36 7.48 -18.78 6.96
N PRO A 37 7.78 -20.00 7.44
CA PRO A 37 8.45 -20.20 8.72
C PRO A 37 9.75 -19.41 8.84
N LEU A 38 9.87 -18.69 9.96
CA LEU A 38 10.97 -17.80 10.27
C LEU A 38 11.59 -18.20 11.62
N PRO A 39 12.92 -18.34 11.71
CA PRO A 39 13.60 -18.41 12.99
C PRO A 39 13.41 -17.08 13.74
N VAL A 40 12.71 -17.12 14.87
CA VAL A 40 12.47 -15.95 15.71
C VAL A 40 13.35 -16.01 16.97
N PRO A 41 13.77 -14.86 17.54
CA PRO A 41 14.42 -14.83 18.84
C PRO A 41 13.59 -15.55 19.89
N SER A 42 14.23 -16.24 20.85
CA SER A 42 13.53 -16.97 21.92
C SER A 42 12.59 -16.07 22.74
N ALA A 43 12.96 -14.80 22.91
CA ALA A 43 12.12 -13.78 23.54
C ALA A 43 10.80 -13.52 22.77
N CYS A 44 10.77 -13.77 21.46
CA CYS A 44 9.59 -13.64 20.60
C CYS A 44 8.78 -14.96 20.51
N ALA A 45 9.34 -16.10 20.93
CA ALA A 45 8.75 -17.43 20.75
C ALA A 45 7.67 -17.83 21.79
N GLY A 46 7.32 -16.94 22.72
CA GLY A 46 6.55 -17.25 23.93
C GLY A 46 5.03 -17.34 23.78
N ARG A 47 4.46 -17.18 22.57
CA ARG A 47 3.01 -17.14 22.33
C ARG A 47 2.65 -18.01 21.13
N ALA A 48 1.45 -18.60 21.18
CA ALA A 48 1.00 -19.55 20.16
C ALA A 48 0.82 -18.82 18.82
N GLN A 49 1.77 -19.00 17.91
CA GLN A 49 1.70 -18.45 16.56
C GLN A 49 0.44 -18.98 15.88
N SER A 50 -0.41 -18.09 15.35
CA SER A 50 -1.22 -18.48 14.19
C SER A 50 -0.27 -18.47 13.00
N PRO A 51 0.18 -19.63 12.50
CA PRO A 51 1.22 -19.64 11.47
C PRO A 51 0.72 -19.03 10.16
N ASP A 52 1.62 -18.39 9.43
CA ASP A 52 1.50 -18.02 8.02
C ASP A 52 0.38 -17.02 7.70
N HIS A 53 0.44 -15.82 8.30
CA HIS A 53 -0.48 -14.72 8.01
C HIS A 53 0.24 -13.46 7.51
N PRO A 54 0.97 -13.54 6.38
CA PRO A 54 1.64 -12.38 5.81
C PRO A 54 0.61 -11.36 5.28
N GLY A 55 0.87 -10.08 5.50
CA GLY A 55 0.03 -8.98 5.02
C GLY A 55 0.84 -7.72 4.72
N GLU A 56 0.23 -6.79 3.99
CA GLU A 56 0.81 -5.47 3.64
C GLU A 56 2.28 -5.55 3.14
N PRO A 57 2.56 -6.31 2.07
CA PRO A 57 3.92 -6.45 1.58
C PRO A 57 4.36 -5.20 0.82
N SER A 58 5.61 -4.81 1.04
CA SER A 58 6.33 -3.78 0.28
C SER A 58 7.66 -4.34 -0.23
N LEU A 59 8.09 -3.90 -1.42
CA LEU A 59 9.31 -4.35 -2.09
C LEU A 59 10.01 -3.16 -2.73
N ALA A 60 11.30 -3.03 -2.48
CA ALA A 60 12.17 -2.07 -3.13
C ALA A 60 13.34 -2.79 -3.84
N VAL A 61 13.74 -2.22 -4.97
CA VAL A 61 14.92 -2.61 -5.73
C VAL A 61 15.90 -1.46 -5.67
N ASP A 62 17.16 -1.74 -5.38
CA ASP A 62 18.20 -0.72 -5.38
C ASP A 62 18.33 -0.15 -6.80
N PRO A 63 18.16 1.18 -6.99
CA PRO A 63 18.23 1.79 -8.31
C PRO A 63 19.63 1.73 -8.95
N SER A 64 20.68 1.53 -8.14
CA SER A 64 22.08 1.39 -8.59
C SER A 64 22.47 -0.06 -8.88
N ASN A 65 21.78 -1.04 -8.27
CA ASN A 65 22.06 -2.46 -8.43
C ASN A 65 20.78 -3.31 -8.40
N PRO A 66 20.24 -3.73 -9.56
CA PRO A 66 18.99 -4.49 -9.61
C PRO A 66 19.07 -5.90 -9.01
N ARG A 67 20.27 -6.35 -8.59
CA ARG A 67 20.42 -7.60 -7.82
C ARG A 67 20.19 -7.41 -6.32
N GLN A 68 20.21 -6.17 -5.84
CA GLN A 68 19.89 -5.82 -4.47
C GLN A 68 18.39 -5.53 -4.33
N LEU A 69 17.70 -6.34 -3.56
CA LEU A 69 16.28 -6.18 -3.28
C LEU A 69 16.04 -6.26 -1.77
N VAL A 70 15.07 -5.49 -1.30
CA VAL A 70 14.56 -5.59 0.07
C VAL A 70 13.06 -5.69 0.01
N ALA A 71 12.50 -6.74 0.60
CA ALA A 71 11.07 -6.91 0.82
C ALA A 71 10.77 -6.80 2.31
N THR A 72 9.58 -6.32 2.64
CA THR A 72 9.09 -6.27 4.01
C THR A 72 7.60 -6.60 4.03
N TRP A 73 7.12 -7.23 5.09
CA TRP A 73 5.71 -7.55 5.29
C TRP A 73 5.43 -7.70 6.79
N GLN A 74 4.17 -7.54 7.17
CA GLN A 74 3.74 -7.92 8.52
C GLN A 74 3.57 -9.45 8.58
N GLU A 75 3.98 -10.06 9.68
CA GLU A 75 3.82 -11.48 9.98
C GLU A 75 3.19 -11.64 11.36
N ASN A 76 2.18 -12.50 11.46
CA ASN A 76 1.47 -12.84 12.70
C ASN A 76 0.83 -11.63 13.41
N ARG A 77 -0.42 -11.34 13.04
CA ARG A 77 -1.23 -10.27 13.63
C ARG A 77 -1.66 -10.57 15.07
N SER A 78 -1.15 -9.75 16.00
CA SER A 78 -1.62 -9.39 17.34
C SER A 78 -2.19 -10.48 18.28
N PRO A 79 -1.67 -10.60 19.53
CA PRO A 79 -0.44 -9.95 19.97
C PRO A 79 0.74 -10.35 19.07
N ASP A 80 1.61 -9.40 18.75
CA ASP A 80 2.64 -9.68 17.75
C ASP A 80 3.70 -10.60 18.32
N ASP A 81 3.85 -11.73 17.67
CA ASP A 81 4.94 -12.67 17.91
C ASP A 81 6.13 -12.38 17.00
N VAL A 82 5.89 -11.67 15.88
CA VAL A 82 6.88 -11.34 14.85
C VAL A 82 6.76 -9.87 14.43
N GLY A 83 5.54 -9.38 14.14
CA GLY A 83 5.36 -8.02 13.63
C GLY A 83 5.96 -7.90 12.23
N ASN A 84 6.82 -6.92 11.98
CA ASN A 84 7.40 -6.71 10.66
C ASN A 84 8.62 -7.61 10.39
N VAL A 85 8.60 -8.30 9.25
CA VAL A 85 9.71 -9.11 8.72
C VAL A 85 10.38 -8.36 7.59
N VAL A 86 11.71 -8.41 7.54
CA VAL A 86 12.52 -7.93 6.43
C VAL A 86 13.22 -9.10 5.72
N ALA A 87 13.23 -9.06 4.40
CA ALA A 87 13.93 -10.01 3.55
C ALA A 87 14.86 -9.29 2.58
N VAL A 88 16.12 -9.71 2.54
CA VAL A 88 17.16 -9.11 1.71
C VAL A 88 17.66 -10.13 0.69
N SER A 89 17.76 -9.69 -0.56
CA SER A 89 18.38 -10.45 -1.64
C SER A 89 19.52 -9.67 -2.27
N HIS A 90 20.62 -10.36 -2.56
CA HIS A 90 21.80 -9.82 -3.25
C HIS A 90 21.99 -10.42 -4.65
N ASP A 91 21.07 -11.28 -5.09
CA ASP A 91 21.17 -12.08 -6.33
C ASP A 91 19.94 -11.95 -7.24
N GLY A 92 19.24 -10.81 -7.16
CA GLY A 92 18.09 -10.54 -8.02
C GLY A 92 16.81 -11.25 -7.59
N GLY A 93 16.72 -11.67 -6.33
CA GLY A 93 15.57 -12.37 -5.76
C GLY A 93 15.61 -13.88 -5.90
N SER A 94 16.77 -14.45 -6.26
CA SER A 94 16.95 -15.91 -6.36
C SER A 94 17.06 -16.55 -4.98
N THR A 95 17.75 -15.90 -4.04
CA THR A 95 17.81 -16.26 -2.63
C THR A 95 17.51 -15.05 -1.74
N TRP A 96 16.99 -15.34 -0.54
CA TRP A 96 16.52 -14.34 0.42
C TRP A 96 16.97 -14.69 1.84
N ASN A 97 17.64 -13.75 2.50
CA ASN A 97 17.89 -13.80 3.94
C ASN A 97 16.76 -13.05 4.65
N ARG A 98 16.11 -13.69 5.62
CA ARG A 98 14.91 -13.17 6.28
C ARG A 98 15.14 -13.06 7.79
N ALA A 99 14.65 -11.99 8.39
CA ALA A 99 14.71 -11.78 9.82
C ALA A 99 13.51 -10.94 10.29
N VAL A 100 13.15 -11.06 11.58
CA VAL A 100 12.31 -10.05 12.23
C VAL A 100 13.05 -8.72 12.18
N LEU A 101 12.35 -7.62 11.87
CA LEU A 101 12.97 -6.30 11.83
C LEU A 101 13.64 -5.98 13.18
N PRO A 102 14.98 -5.83 13.24
CA PRO A 102 15.68 -5.68 14.51
C PRO A 102 15.36 -4.36 15.21
N SER A 103 15.54 -4.32 16.54
CA SER A 103 15.46 -3.08 17.34
C SER A 103 14.10 -2.36 17.35
N VAL A 104 13.03 -3.00 16.84
CA VAL A 104 11.67 -2.46 16.85
C VAL A 104 10.87 -3.02 18.02
N LEU A 105 10.61 -4.33 18.02
CA LEU A 105 9.84 -4.97 19.07
C LEU A 105 10.66 -5.15 20.34
N THR A 106 10.01 -5.14 21.50
CA THR A 106 10.61 -5.48 22.80
C THR A 106 11.36 -6.81 22.76
N CYS A 107 10.83 -7.81 22.05
CA CYS A 107 11.48 -9.12 21.90
C CYS A 107 12.68 -9.12 20.93
N THR A 108 12.85 -8.06 20.13
CA THR A 108 14.01 -7.83 19.24
C THR A 108 14.91 -6.68 19.72
N GLY A 109 14.78 -6.25 20.99
CA GLY A 109 15.61 -5.23 21.63
C GLY A 109 15.10 -3.79 21.49
N GLY A 110 13.91 -3.58 20.93
CA GLY A 110 13.25 -2.28 20.81
C GLY A 110 12.27 -1.96 21.95
N ALA A 111 11.40 -0.98 21.72
CA ALA A 111 10.47 -0.44 22.73
C ALA A 111 9.00 -0.80 22.49
N TYR A 112 8.69 -1.47 21.37
CA TYR A 112 7.31 -1.61 20.90
C TYR A 112 6.75 -3.01 21.15
N THR A 113 5.44 -3.08 21.39
CA THR A 113 4.70 -4.34 21.58
C THR A 113 3.95 -4.80 20.35
N HIS A 114 3.88 -3.94 19.32
CA HIS A 114 3.24 -4.23 18.03
C HIS A 114 3.95 -3.43 16.93
N ALA A 115 4.12 -4.02 15.76
CA ALA A 115 4.68 -3.40 14.56
C ALA A 115 3.96 -3.90 13.31
N THR A 116 3.46 -2.97 12.50
CA THR A 116 2.62 -3.23 11.32
C THR A 116 2.95 -2.23 10.20
N ASP A 117 2.21 -2.31 9.10
CA ASP A 117 2.20 -1.37 7.97
C ASP A 117 3.61 -1.07 7.41
N PRO A 118 4.48 -2.08 7.19
CA PRO A 118 5.83 -1.78 6.77
C PRO A 118 5.89 -1.34 5.31
N TRP A 119 6.62 -0.26 5.05
CA TRP A 119 6.91 0.20 3.69
C TRP A 119 8.41 0.44 3.50
N VAL A 120 8.97 -0.08 2.39
CA VAL A 120 10.41 0.00 2.12
C VAL A 120 10.73 0.87 0.90
N SER A 121 11.81 1.65 0.99
CA SER A 121 12.40 2.39 -0.13
C SER A 121 13.93 2.36 -0.06
N ILE A 122 14.60 2.40 -1.22
CA ILE A 122 16.07 2.37 -1.32
C ILE A 122 16.54 3.61 -2.10
N GLY A 123 17.44 4.39 -1.50
CA GLY A 123 18.07 5.55 -2.14
C GLY A 123 19.13 5.16 -3.16
N GLN A 124 19.54 6.10 -4.02
CA GLN A 124 20.65 5.88 -4.96
C GLN A 124 22.02 5.71 -4.29
N ASP A 125 22.11 6.08 -3.03
CA ASP A 125 23.24 5.87 -2.14
C ASP A 125 23.21 4.49 -1.45
N GLY A 126 22.21 3.65 -1.75
CA GLY A 126 22.06 2.32 -1.15
C GLY A 126 21.47 2.34 0.27
N ILE A 127 21.11 3.51 0.82
CA ILE A 127 20.44 3.58 2.12
C ILE A 127 19.04 2.99 1.97
N VAL A 128 18.73 2.01 2.82
CA VAL A 128 17.41 1.38 2.90
C VAL A 128 16.63 2.03 4.04
N TYR A 129 15.43 2.49 3.74
CA TYR A 129 14.49 3.03 4.71
C TYR A 129 13.28 2.10 4.79
N VAL A 130 12.93 1.66 6.00
CA VAL A 130 11.68 0.94 6.29
C VAL A 130 10.87 1.77 7.26
N CYS A 131 9.78 2.38 6.81
CA CYS A 131 8.81 2.99 7.73
C CYS A 131 7.83 1.94 8.24
N ALA A 132 7.34 2.16 9.46
CA ALA A 132 6.35 1.30 10.09
C ALA A 132 5.51 2.06 11.11
N LEU A 133 4.28 1.60 11.28
CA LEU A 133 3.43 1.91 12.43
C LEU A 133 3.75 0.97 13.58
N VAL A 134 4.02 1.54 14.76
CA VAL A 134 4.39 0.77 15.95
C VAL A 134 3.58 1.20 17.18
N THR A 135 3.29 0.27 18.08
CA THR A 135 2.47 0.54 19.28
C THR A 135 3.26 0.25 20.55
N ARG A 136 3.16 1.14 21.53
CA ARG A 136 3.69 0.94 22.89
C ARG A 136 2.68 0.22 23.78
N SER A 137 3.14 -0.29 24.91
CA SER A 137 2.21 -0.82 25.93
C SER A 137 1.20 0.24 26.35
N GLY A 138 -0.07 -0.16 26.44
CA GLY A 138 -1.15 0.72 26.87
C GLY A 138 -0.98 1.21 28.30
N SER A 139 -1.53 2.38 28.60
CA SER A 139 -1.56 2.99 29.93
C SER A 139 -2.98 3.48 30.24
N SER A 140 -3.21 3.93 31.48
CA SER A 140 -4.47 4.60 31.83
C SER A 140 -4.73 5.88 31.03
N ALA A 141 -3.68 6.50 30.49
CA ALA A 141 -3.78 7.68 29.63
C ALA A 141 -4.11 7.36 28.16
N GLY A 142 -4.13 6.07 27.79
CA GLY A 142 -4.38 5.63 26.42
C GLY A 142 -3.25 4.76 25.86
N THR A 143 -3.30 4.53 24.56
CA THR A 143 -2.33 3.71 23.82
C THR A 143 -1.54 4.59 22.87
N THR A 144 -0.22 4.62 23.03
CA THR A 144 0.66 5.39 22.16
C THR A 144 1.04 4.61 20.91
N ARG A 145 0.89 5.25 19.76
CA ARG A 145 1.35 4.77 18.46
C ARG A 145 2.32 5.77 17.85
N ASP A 146 3.36 5.24 17.21
CA ASP A 146 4.39 6.04 16.56
C ASP A 146 4.51 5.65 15.09
N ILE A 147 4.87 6.64 14.27
CA ILE A 147 5.49 6.38 12.95
C ILE A 147 6.99 6.40 13.14
N VAL A 148 7.65 5.32 12.75
CA VAL A 148 9.11 5.18 12.86
C VAL A 148 9.74 4.83 11.52
N VAL A 149 11.04 5.11 11.39
CA VAL A 149 11.85 4.68 10.23
C VAL A 149 13.07 3.93 10.73
N SER A 150 13.20 2.67 10.32
CA SER A 150 14.42 1.86 10.49
C SER A 150 15.32 2.05 9.28
N ILE A 151 16.62 2.22 9.51
CA ILE A 151 17.59 2.56 8.47
C ILE A 151 18.68 1.49 8.40
N SER A 152 19.01 1.06 7.20
CA SER A 152 20.21 0.27 6.92
C SER A 152 21.10 1.02 5.94
N ARG A 153 22.40 1.07 6.25
CA ARG A 153 23.43 1.72 5.42
C ARG A 153 24.34 0.73 4.69
N ASP A 154 24.12 -0.56 4.92
CA ASP A 154 24.92 -1.67 4.41
C ASP A 154 24.04 -2.67 3.65
N HIS A 155 23.09 -2.15 2.87
CA HIS A 155 22.21 -2.91 2.00
C HIS A 155 21.38 -3.99 2.71
N GLY A 156 20.93 -3.69 3.93
CA GLY A 156 20.05 -4.55 4.73
C GLY A 156 20.77 -5.55 5.63
N ALA A 157 22.11 -5.50 5.72
CA ALA A 157 22.87 -6.41 6.57
C ALA A 157 22.74 -6.07 8.06
N THR A 158 22.72 -4.78 8.41
CA THR A 158 22.48 -4.27 9.76
C THR A 158 21.47 -3.12 9.75
N TRP A 159 20.83 -2.90 10.90
CA TRP A 159 19.75 -1.92 11.08
C TRP A 159 20.02 -1.05 12.29
N GLU A 160 19.90 0.26 12.11
CA GLU A 160 19.97 1.26 13.18
C GLU A 160 18.72 1.19 14.09
N ALA A 161 18.81 1.77 15.29
CA ALA A 161 17.62 1.97 16.11
C ALA A 161 16.62 2.88 15.37
N PRO A 162 15.30 2.60 15.40
CA PRO A 162 14.34 3.36 14.62
C PRO A 162 14.27 4.84 15.03
N ALA A 163 14.28 5.73 14.05
CA ALA A 163 13.98 7.15 14.25
C ALA A 163 12.46 7.34 14.38
N VAL A 164 12.02 8.07 15.41
CA VAL A 164 10.59 8.39 15.62
C VAL A 164 10.23 9.67 14.87
N LEU A 165 9.29 9.59 13.93
CA LEU A 165 8.82 10.73 13.14
C LEU A 165 7.64 11.43 13.82
N GLN A 166 6.71 10.65 14.38
CA GLN A 166 5.58 11.16 15.18
C GLN A 166 5.22 10.17 16.28
N SER A 167 4.70 10.68 17.40
CA SER A 167 4.16 9.90 18.50
C SER A 167 2.84 10.52 18.94
N LEU A 168 1.74 9.77 18.87
CA LEU A 168 0.41 10.20 19.33
C LEU A 168 -0.18 9.17 20.28
N THR A 169 -0.88 9.64 21.31
CA THR A 169 -1.58 8.78 22.26
C THR A 169 -3.06 8.85 22.01
N ALA A 170 -3.66 7.69 21.74
CA ALA A 170 -5.09 7.55 21.52
C ALA A 170 -5.81 7.19 22.84
N PRO A 171 -6.92 7.87 23.17
CA PRO A 171 -7.45 9.08 22.52
C PRO A 171 -6.62 10.34 22.84
N PRO A 172 -6.64 11.39 21.99
CA PRO A 172 -7.66 11.68 20.97
C PRO A 172 -7.27 11.37 19.53
N ALA A 173 -6.02 11.00 19.24
CA ALA A 173 -5.57 10.77 17.86
C ALA A 173 -4.56 9.63 17.76
N LEU A 174 -4.45 9.04 16.57
CA LEU A 174 -3.41 8.06 16.23
C LEU A 174 -2.91 8.28 14.80
N PRO A 175 -1.62 7.98 14.51
CA PRO A 175 -1.15 7.91 13.15
C PRO A 175 -1.40 6.50 12.57
N ASP A 176 -1.52 6.41 11.25
CA ASP A 176 -1.66 5.15 10.50
C ASP A 176 -1.25 5.34 9.03
N LYS A 177 -1.23 4.26 8.25
CA LYS A 177 -1.05 4.24 6.79
C LYS A 177 0.18 5.00 6.29
N ASP A 178 1.32 4.73 6.91
CA ASP A 178 2.58 5.34 6.51
C ASP A 178 3.15 4.77 5.20
N ALA A 179 3.83 5.63 4.46
CA ALA A 179 4.59 5.28 3.27
C ALA A 179 5.87 6.13 3.19
N ILE A 180 6.90 5.58 2.56
CA ILE A 180 8.21 6.24 2.42
C ILE A 180 8.75 6.17 0.99
N LEU A 181 9.39 7.25 0.56
CA LEU A 181 10.10 7.36 -0.71
C LEU A 181 11.48 7.97 -0.49
N ALA A 182 12.54 7.23 -0.79
CA ALA A 182 13.87 7.79 -0.98
C ALA A 182 13.90 8.58 -2.30
N ASP A 183 14.44 9.81 -2.29
CA ASP A 183 14.53 10.64 -3.49
C ASP A 183 15.49 10.00 -4.50
N PRO A 184 15.01 9.54 -5.66
CA PRO A 184 15.86 8.87 -6.64
C PRO A 184 16.77 9.84 -7.39
N ARG A 185 16.91 11.09 -6.95
CA ARG A 185 17.76 12.12 -7.57
C ARG A 185 18.73 12.73 -6.58
N ARG A 186 18.56 12.49 -5.28
CA ARG A 186 19.29 13.14 -4.20
C ARG A 186 19.63 12.13 -3.11
N PRO A 187 20.89 11.67 -3.06
CA PRO A 187 21.42 10.92 -1.91
C PRO A 187 21.06 11.59 -0.58
N GLY A 188 20.73 10.79 0.42
CA GLY A 188 20.39 11.24 1.78
C GLY A 188 19.03 11.93 1.91
N VAL A 189 18.24 12.07 0.84
CA VAL A 189 16.90 12.67 0.91
C VAL A 189 15.85 11.57 0.86
N ALA A 190 14.91 11.60 1.81
CA ALA A 190 13.74 10.73 1.81
C ALA A 190 12.52 11.47 2.37
N TYR A 191 11.34 11.01 1.98
CA TYR A 191 10.05 11.61 2.27
C TYR A 191 9.15 10.56 2.90
N ALA A 192 8.54 10.88 4.03
CA ALA A 192 7.55 10.06 4.70
C ALA A 192 6.20 10.79 4.70
N ILE A 193 5.14 10.04 4.45
CA ILE A 193 3.75 10.51 4.47
C ILE A 193 2.90 9.49 5.23
N TRP A 194 1.90 9.95 5.95
CA TRP A 194 0.97 9.11 6.70
C TRP A 194 -0.29 9.92 7.03
N VAL A 195 -1.22 9.33 7.76
CA VAL A 195 -2.47 9.98 8.16
C VAL A 195 -2.61 10.03 9.67
N GLU A 196 -3.24 11.08 10.17
CA GLU A 196 -3.64 11.23 11.57
C GLU A 196 -5.16 11.10 11.69
N TYR A 197 -5.61 10.07 12.41
CA TYR A 197 -7.02 9.80 12.68
C TYR A 197 -7.45 10.40 14.01
N PRO A 198 -8.49 11.24 14.05
CA PRO A 198 -9.14 11.62 15.29
C PRO A 198 -10.00 10.44 15.80
N VAL A 199 -9.72 9.97 17.01
CA VAL A 199 -10.36 8.81 17.66
C VAL A 199 -10.95 9.14 19.04
N ALA A 200 -11.20 10.42 19.30
CA ALA A 200 -11.98 10.84 20.46
C ALA A 200 -13.46 10.39 20.33
N GLU A 201 -14.16 10.24 21.46
CA GLU A 201 -15.53 9.69 21.57
C GLU A 201 -16.58 10.40 20.67
N ASN A 202 -16.30 11.63 20.22
CA ASN A 202 -17.18 12.41 19.33
C ASN A 202 -16.45 12.95 18.09
N ALA A 203 -15.31 12.35 17.72
CA ALA A 203 -14.62 12.72 16.50
C ALA A 203 -15.45 12.31 15.27
N PRO A 204 -15.55 13.16 14.23
CA PRO A 204 -16.09 12.72 12.95
C PRO A 204 -15.19 11.59 12.43
N SER A 205 -15.75 10.39 12.30
CA SER A 205 -14.98 9.16 12.05
C SER A 205 -14.39 9.05 10.63
N SER A 206 -14.46 10.11 9.82
CA SER A 206 -14.16 10.08 8.39
C SER A 206 -13.32 11.25 7.90
N VAL A 207 -12.70 12.01 8.80
CA VAL A 207 -11.85 13.15 8.43
C VAL A 207 -10.48 12.98 9.08
N ASP A 208 -9.52 12.54 8.28
CA ASP A 208 -8.11 12.46 8.67
C ASP A 208 -7.34 13.73 8.25
N GLN A 209 -6.11 13.81 8.73
CA GLN A 209 -5.12 14.76 8.26
C GLN A 209 -3.98 14.00 7.60
N VAL A 210 -3.62 14.39 6.38
CA VAL A 210 -2.43 13.86 5.71
C VAL A 210 -1.22 14.62 6.25
N VAL A 211 -0.26 13.89 6.79
CA VAL A 211 0.92 14.41 7.47
C VAL A 211 2.17 14.01 6.70
N PHE A 212 3.15 14.91 6.67
CA PHE A 212 4.39 14.74 5.91
C PHE A 212 5.61 15.12 6.74
N ALA A 213 6.71 14.39 6.55
CA ALA A 213 8.05 14.75 7.00
C ALA A 213 9.11 14.37 5.96
N ARG A 214 10.28 15.00 6.02
CA ARG A 214 11.43 14.64 5.19
C ARG A 214 12.73 14.62 5.96
N THR A 215 13.68 13.86 5.46
CA THR A 215 15.10 13.96 5.81
C THR A 215 15.89 14.49 4.62
N THR A 216 17.01 15.16 4.90
CA THR A 216 18.00 15.57 3.89
C THR A 216 19.43 15.15 4.24
N ASP A 217 19.58 14.33 5.27
CA ASP A 217 20.86 13.90 5.85
C ASP A 217 20.91 12.39 6.07
N GLY A 218 20.21 11.61 5.23
CA GLY A 218 20.24 10.15 5.29
C GLY A 218 19.48 9.58 6.49
N GLY A 219 18.48 10.31 6.99
CA GLY A 219 17.62 9.93 8.10
C GLY A 219 18.23 10.18 9.49
N HIS A 220 19.36 10.88 9.59
CA HIS A 220 19.91 11.29 10.89
C HIS A 220 18.98 12.29 11.59
N THR A 221 18.39 13.20 10.84
CA THR A 221 17.33 14.09 11.32
C THR A 221 16.16 14.12 10.36
N TRP A 222 14.97 14.40 10.91
CA TRP A 222 13.73 14.56 10.17
C TRP A 222 13.13 15.93 10.48
N SER A 223 12.50 16.53 9.47
CA SER A 223 11.70 17.73 9.67
C SER A 223 10.56 17.46 10.64
N LYS A 224 10.12 18.47 11.39
CA LYS A 224 8.87 18.38 12.16
C LYS A 224 7.73 17.95 11.22
N PRO A 225 6.87 16.98 11.64
CA PRO A 225 5.67 16.63 10.88
C PRO A 225 4.78 17.84 10.62
N VAL A 226 4.28 17.94 9.40
CA VAL A 226 3.35 19.00 8.98
C VAL A 226 2.13 18.39 8.31
N SER A 227 0.93 18.87 8.67
CA SER A 227 -0.27 18.54 7.91
C SER A 227 -0.22 19.25 6.55
N ILE A 228 -0.34 18.47 5.48
CA ILE A 228 -0.28 18.96 4.09
C ILE A 228 -1.66 18.96 3.43
N TYR A 229 -2.61 18.21 3.97
CA TYR A 229 -3.96 18.13 3.47
C TYR A 229 -4.95 17.69 4.56
N ASN A 230 -6.17 18.21 4.49
CA ASN A 230 -7.32 17.78 5.26
C ASN A 230 -8.58 17.94 4.39
N GLY A 231 -9.24 16.83 4.09
CA GLY A 231 -10.44 16.78 3.27
C GLY A 231 -11.73 16.89 4.10
N ASN A 232 -12.85 16.52 3.48
CA ASN A 232 -14.12 16.24 4.19
C ASN A 232 -14.42 14.73 4.24
N ASP A 233 -13.57 13.93 3.58
CA ASP A 233 -13.63 12.49 3.45
C ASP A 233 -12.27 11.91 3.88
N GLU A 234 -12.19 10.59 3.98
CA GLU A 234 -10.98 9.89 4.37
C GLU A 234 -9.99 9.88 3.20
N ALA A 235 -8.73 10.26 3.45
CA ALA A 235 -7.65 10.20 2.49
C ALA A 235 -6.68 9.09 2.90
N GLN A 236 -6.60 8.00 2.13
CA GLN A 236 -5.77 6.85 2.48
C GLN A 236 -4.89 6.37 1.33
N GLU A 237 -4.01 5.42 1.65
CA GLU A 237 -3.26 4.63 0.68
C GLU A 237 -2.30 5.51 -0.15
N HIS A 238 -1.69 6.48 0.54
CA HIS A 238 -0.77 7.45 -0.01
C HIS A 238 0.45 6.78 -0.65
N GLN A 239 0.79 7.22 -1.86
CA GLN A 239 1.98 6.77 -2.58
C GLN A 239 2.76 7.96 -3.10
N LEU A 240 3.94 8.15 -2.51
CA LEU A 240 4.89 9.15 -2.99
C LEU A 240 5.61 8.66 -4.24
N LEU A 241 5.68 9.52 -5.26
CA LEU A 241 6.38 9.24 -6.52
C LEU A 241 7.21 10.45 -6.94
N MET A 242 8.43 10.20 -7.43
CA MET A 242 9.25 11.24 -8.05
C MET A 242 9.16 11.14 -9.57
N THR A 243 8.67 12.19 -10.23
CA THR A 243 8.72 12.27 -11.69
C THR A 243 10.15 12.48 -12.20
N ALA A 244 10.41 12.13 -13.45
CA ALA A 244 11.70 12.43 -14.10
C ALA A 244 12.02 13.94 -14.16
N GLY A 245 11.01 14.80 -14.04
CA GLY A 245 11.16 16.25 -13.95
C GLY A 245 11.54 16.77 -12.55
N GLY A 246 11.62 15.91 -11.53
CA GLY A 246 11.90 16.33 -10.16
C GLY A 246 10.68 16.91 -9.43
N VAL A 247 9.48 16.60 -9.90
CA VAL A 247 8.23 16.89 -9.19
C VAL A 247 7.88 15.69 -8.33
N LEU A 248 7.75 15.91 -7.02
CA LEU A 248 7.23 14.95 -6.06
C LEU A 248 5.71 14.93 -6.17
N LEU A 249 5.13 13.75 -6.32
CA LEU A 249 3.69 13.52 -6.34
C LEU A 249 3.30 12.73 -5.09
N ASP A 250 2.13 13.04 -4.57
CA ASP A 250 1.38 12.16 -3.69
C ASP A 250 0.13 11.72 -4.45
N VAL A 251 -0.11 10.41 -4.47
CA VAL A 251 -1.28 9.77 -5.09
C VAL A 251 -2.00 8.99 -4.01
N PHE A 252 -3.28 9.26 -3.81
CA PHE A 252 -4.04 8.67 -2.71
C PHE A 252 -5.50 8.44 -3.12
N VAL A 253 -6.18 7.60 -2.34
CA VAL A 253 -7.63 7.40 -2.46
C VAL A 253 -8.33 8.36 -1.52
N GLU A 254 -9.37 9.03 -2.01
CA GLU A 254 -10.24 9.86 -1.19
C GLU A 254 -11.70 9.39 -1.34
N GLY A 255 -12.36 9.16 -0.21
CA GLY A 255 -13.78 8.85 -0.17
C GLY A 255 -14.28 8.55 1.24
N SER A 256 -15.57 8.25 1.35
CA SER A 256 -16.16 7.92 2.65
C SER A 256 -15.55 6.64 3.22
N SER A 257 -15.36 6.61 4.53
CA SER A 257 -14.79 5.47 5.22
C SER A 257 -15.52 4.17 4.93
N LEU A 258 -14.76 3.13 4.59
CA LEU A 258 -15.32 1.82 4.29
C LEU A 258 -15.95 1.22 5.56
N PRO A 259 -17.22 0.79 5.51
CA PRO A 259 -17.81 0.04 6.61
C PRO A 259 -17.02 -1.23 6.90
N GLY A 260 -16.83 -1.57 8.18
CA GLY A 260 -16.16 -2.81 8.61
C GLY A 260 -16.93 -4.11 8.32
N THR A 261 -17.97 -4.07 7.48
CA THR A 261 -18.74 -5.25 7.08
C THR A 261 -17.99 -6.02 5.98
N PRO A 262 -18.09 -7.37 5.91
CA PRO A 262 -17.33 -8.16 4.93
C PRO A 262 -17.60 -7.81 3.45
N HIS A 263 -18.76 -7.20 3.18
CA HIS A 263 -19.24 -6.86 1.85
C HIS A 263 -19.89 -5.47 1.92
N PRO A 264 -19.09 -4.39 1.97
CA PRO A 264 -19.64 -3.04 2.01
C PRO A 264 -20.48 -2.77 0.75
N PRO A 265 -21.48 -1.87 0.84
CA PRO A 265 -22.19 -1.40 -0.35
C PRO A 265 -21.22 -0.73 -1.33
N PRO A 266 -21.59 -0.59 -2.61
CA PRO A 266 -20.78 0.15 -3.57
C PRO A 266 -20.53 1.58 -3.08
N LEU A 267 -19.27 2.01 -3.04
CA LEU A 267 -18.89 3.33 -2.53
C LEU A 267 -18.13 4.13 -3.58
N PRO A 268 -18.57 5.35 -3.94
CA PRO A 268 -17.82 6.21 -4.83
C PRO A 268 -16.55 6.68 -4.14
N VAL A 269 -15.42 6.56 -4.84
CA VAL A 269 -14.11 7.01 -4.38
C VAL A 269 -13.39 7.71 -5.53
N LYS A 270 -12.41 8.54 -5.17
CA LYS A 270 -11.57 9.27 -6.10
C LYS A 270 -10.12 8.85 -5.93
N ILE A 271 -9.38 8.79 -7.04
CA ILE A 271 -7.93 8.87 -6.99
C ILE A 271 -7.55 10.34 -7.07
N ARG A 272 -6.89 10.84 -6.05
CA ARG A 272 -6.42 12.21 -5.95
C ARG A 272 -4.91 12.28 -6.17
N VAL A 273 -4.47 13.42 -6.70
CA VAL A 273 -3.04 13.70 -6.86
C VAL A 273 -2.73 15.09 -6.34
N MET A 274 -1.74 15.17 -5.45
CA MET A 274 -1.09 16.42 -5.04
C MET A 274 0.34 16.44 -5.55
N ARG A 275 0.90 17.63 -5.76
CA ARG A 275 2.30 17.76 -6.20
C ARG A 275 3.07 18.80 -5.40
N SER A 276 4.37 18.55 -5.27
CA SER A 276 5.36 19.48 -4.76
C SER A 276 6.52 19.63 -5.74
N THR A 277 6.94 20.87 -5.99
CA THR A 277 8.10 21.21 -6.82
C THR A 277 9.30 21.65 -5.98
N ASN A 278 9.18 21.63 -4.65
CA ASN A 278 10.18 22.11 -3.69
C ASN A 278 10.41 21.10 -2.57
N GLN A 279 10.47 19.81 -2.91
CA GLN A 279 10.83 18.71 -1.98
C GLN A 279 9.88 18.64 -0.77
N GLY A 280 8.58 18.78 -1.01
CA GLY A 280 7.55 18.67 0.01
C GLY A 280 7.44 19.86 0.97
N GLN A 281 8.12 20.99 0.70
CA GLN A 281 7.94 22.21 1.51
C GLN A 281 6.53 22.80 1.35
N THR A 282 6.00 22.78 0.13
CA THR A 282 4.64 23.19 -0.17
C THR A 282 4.00 22.23 -1.16
N TRP A 283 2.69 22.10 -1.10
CA TRP A 283 1.91 21.20 -1.94
C TRP A 283 0.80 21.96 -2.67
N SER A 284 0.46 21.51 -3.88
CA SER A 284 -0.73 21.98 -4.58
C SER A 284 -2.01 21.47 -3.91
N PRO A 285 -3.17 22.10 -4.13
CA PRO A 285 -4.45 21.45 -3.90
C PRO A 285 -4.54 20.12 -4.70
N PRO A 286 -5.31 19.13 -4.21
CA PRO A 286 -5.47 17.86 -4.90
C PRO A 286 -6.34 17.99 -6.15
N ILE A 287 -5.94 17.33 -7.24
CA ILE A 287 -6.76 17.16 -8.45
C ILE A 287 -7.34 15.75 -8.53
N ASP A 288 -8.49 15.60 -9.18
CA ASP A 288 -9.08 14.29 -9.49
C ASP A 288 -8.32 13.66 -10.68
N ALA A 289 -7.61 12.55 -10.43
CA ALA A 289 -6.97 11.76 -11.49
C ALA A 289 -7.91 10.70 -12.07
N ALA A 290 -8.75 10.12 -11.22
CA ALA A 290 -9.80 9.18 -11.61
C ALA A 290 -10.92 9.15 -10.56
N SER A 291 -12.08 8.65 -10.96
CA SER A 291 -13.18 8.32 -10.05
C SER A 291 -13.68 6.93 -10.36
N PHE A 292 -13.98 6.14 -9.34
CA PHE A 292 -14.54 4.80 -9.50
C PHE A 292 -15.45 4.45 -8.33
N THR A 293 -16.18 3.36 -8.47
CA THR A 293 -17.00 2.80 -7.39
C THR A 293 -16.30 1.56 -6.86
N TYR A 294 -15.94 1.58 -5.58
CA TYR A 294 -15.47 0.40 -4.88
C TYR A 294 -16.60 -0.63 -4.84
N THR A 295 -16.34 -1.85 -5.32
CA THR A 295 -17.32 -2.93 -5.36
C THR A 295 -16.73 -4.21 -4.83
N ASN A 296 -17.63 -5.15 -4.50
CA ASN A 296 -17.22 -6.40 -3.94
C ASN A 296 -16.57 -7.32 -5.01
N ALA A 297 -15.34 -7.76 -4.79
CA ALA A 297 -14.66 -8.71 -5.66
C ALA A 297 -15.23 -10.14 -5.52
N THR A 298 -15.18 -10.90 -6.62
CA THR A 298 -15.57 -12.31 -6.66
C THR A 298 -14.39 -13.17 -7.11
N ASP A 299 -14.31 -14.38 -6.57
CA ASP A 299 -13.37 -15.38 -7.03
C ASP A 299 -13.76 -15.80 -8.46
N PRO A 300 -12.86 -15.68 -9.45
CA PRO A 300 -13.20 -15.93 -10.85
C PRO A 300 -13.43 -17.41 -11.17
N GLY A 301 -12.96 -18.34 -10.34
CA GLY A 301 -13.15 -19.77 -10.53
C GLY A 301 -14.43 -20.30 -9.88
N THR A 302 -14.77 -19.81 -8.70
CA THR A 302 -15.92 -20.28 -7.91
C THR A 302 -17.13 -19.36 -7.96
N GLY A 303 -16.95 -18.10 -8.37
CA GLY A 303 -17.98 -17.06 -8.29
C GLY A 303 -18.29 -16.60 -6.86
N GLY A 304 -17.62 -17.15 -5.85
CA GLY A 304 -17.82 -16.79 -4.45
C GLY A 304 -17.38 -15.36 -4.18
N GLN A 305 -18.11 -14.64 -3.34
CA GLN A 305 -17.67 -13.32 -2.89
C GLN A 305 -16.39 -13.47 -2.08
N LEU A 306 -15.37 -12.70 -2.46
CA LEU A 306 -14.16 -12.60 -1.66
C LEU A 306 -14.44 -11.68 -0.47
N ARG A 307 -13.72 -11.90 0.62
CA ARG A 307 -13.66 -10.95 1.73
C ARG A 307 -12.50 -10.01 1.44
N PHE A 308 -12.76 -8.71 1.34
CA PHE A 308 -11.72 -7.68 1.21
C PHE A 308 -12.12 -6.49 2.08
N PHE A 309 -11.11 -5.91 2.70
CA PHE A 309 -11.18 -4.62 3.39
C PHE A 309 -9.99 -3.81 2.88
N GLY A 310 -10.18 -2.51 2.65
CA GLY A 310 -9.11 -1.60 2.23
C GLY A 310 -9.22 -1.12 0.78
N GLN A 311 -8.41 -0.14 0.44
CA GLN A 311 -8.45 0.57 -0.85
C GLN A 311 -7.04 0.59 -1.48
N GLN A 312 -6.43 -0.57 -1.64
CA GLN A 312 -5.07 -0.65 -2.16
C GLN A 312 -4.99 -0.08 -3.58
N ILE A 313 -4.06 0.86 -3.79
CA ILE A 313 -3.72 1.38 -5.11
C ILE A 313 -2.27 1.03 -5.46
N THR A 314 -1.93 1.13 -6.74
CA THR A 314 -0.54 1.15 -7.17
C THR A 314 -0.40 2.24 -8.21
N ALA A 315 0.53 3.15 -7.98
CA ALA A 315 0.84 4.24 -8.87
C ALA A 315 2.29 4.12 -9.34
N ALA A 316 2.53 4.51 -10.59
CA ALA A 316 3.86 4.48 -11.19
C ALA A 316 4.08 5.74 -12.02
N ALA A 317 5.28 6.31 -11.93
CA ALA A 317 5.72 7.41 -12.77
C ALA A 317 6.78 6.92 -13.76
N ALA A 318 6.50 7.00 -15.07
CA ALA A 318 7.47 6.67 -16.10
C ALA A 318 8.39 7.89 -16.37
N GLY A 319 9.70 7.67 -16.28
CA GLY A 319 10.66 8.55 -16.95
C GLY A 319 10.74 8.18 -18.42
N GLY A 320 10.37 9.10 -19.32
CA GLY A 320 10.67 8.91 -20.73
C GLY A 320 12.18 8.75 -20.94
N PRO A 321 12.65 7.91 -21.88
CA PRO A 321 14.07 7.87 -22.20
C PRO A 321 14.53 9.26 -22.63
N ARG A 322 15.66 9.73 -22.09
CA ARG A 322 16.43 10.79 -22.74
C ARG A 322 16.96 10.21 -24.04
N GLU A 323 16.27 10.41 -25.15
CA GLU A 323 16.88 10.22 -26.45
C GLU A 323 18.10 11.14 -26.52
N ALA A 324 19.29 10.56 -26.63
CA ALA A 324 20.47 11.26 -27.05
C ALA A 324 20.22 11.72 -28.50
N THR A 325 19.76 12.96 -28.67
CA THR A 325 19.57 13.57 -29.99
C THR A 325 20.94 13.82 -30.60
N GLY A 326 21.40 12.89 -31.42
CA GLY A 326 22.50 13.06 -32.35
C GLY A 326 22.06 12.64 -33.74
N ILE A 327 21.24 13.45 -34.42
CA ILE A 327 21.06 13.43 -35.88
C ILE A 327 20.96 14.89 -36.37
N PRO A 328 21.60 15.28 -37.48
CA PRO A 328 21.80 16.68 -37.87
C PRO A 328 20.48 17.35 -38.27
N ALA A 329 20.43 18.66 -38.05
CA ALA A 329 19.36 19.51 -38.54
C ALA A 329 19.32 19.52 -40.07
N ASP A 330 18.25 19.00 -40.67
CA ASP A 330 17.59 19.73 -41.76
C ASP A 330 16.15 19.28 -42.04
N ALA A 331 15.38 20.25 -42.54
CA ALA A 331 14.05 20.19 -43.17
C ALA A 331 12.80 19.81 -42.33
N GLY A 332 11.98 20.84 -42.05
CA GLY A 332 10.56 20.81 -42.44
C GLY A 332 9.50 20.50 -41.38
N GLY A 333 8.89 21.56 -40.84
CA GLY A 333 7.46 21.68 -40.47
C GLY A 333 6.74 20.48 -39.84
N GLY A 334 6.66 20.46 -38.50
CA GLY A 334 5.77 19.57 -37.77
C GLY A 334 5.53 20.05 -36.34
N ARG A 335 4.24 20.22 -35.96
CA ARG A 335 3.78 20.72 -34.66
C ARG A 335 4.46 20.00 -33.48
N ARG A 336 5.06 20.78 -32.56
CA ARG A 336 5.57 20.28 -31.27
C ARG A 336 4.40 19.71 -30.45
N CYS A 337 4.37 18.40 -30.26
CA CYS A 337 3.63 17.79 -29.17
C CYS A 337 4.48 17.88 -27.89
N ASP A 338 4.06 18.72 -26.96
CA ASP A 338 4.64 18.80 -25.61
C ASP A 338 4.33 17.49 -24.86
N ARG A 339 5.32 16.59 -24.74
CA ARG A 339 5.20 15.33 -23.99
C ARG A 339 5.72 15.54 -22.57
N ARG A 340 4.91 16.19 -21.73
CA ARG A 340 5.09 16.31 -20.27
C ARG A 340 3.93 15.67 -19.51
N SER A 341 3.61 14.41 -19.80
CA SER A 341 2.51 13.71 -19.13
C SER A 341 3.06 12.56 -18.29
N ALA A 342 2.95 12.68 -16.97
CA ALA A 342 2.98 11.53 -16.09
C ALA A 342 1.73 10.69 -16.40
N LEU A 343 1.92 9.46 -16.85
CA LEU A 343 0.81 8.54 -17.04
C LEU A 343 0.54 7.86 -15.70
N VAL A 344 -0.42 8.38 -14.93
CA VAL A 344 -0.96 7.65 -13.79
C VAL A 344 -1.86 6.55 -14.36
N ARG A 345 -1.37 5.30 -14.36
CA ARG A 345 -2.19 4.13 -14.65
C ARG A 345 -2.77 3.61 -13.35
N CYS A 346 -4.00 3.98 -13.06
CA CYS A 346 -4.79 3.33 -12.02
C CYS A 346 -5.63 2.23 -12.68
N SER A 347 -5.34 0.98 -12.37
CA SER A 347 -6.23 -0.12 -12.73
C SER A 347 -7.20 -0.34 -11.56
N PRO A 348 -8.53 -0.15 -11.74
CA PRO A 348 -9.48 -0.84 -10.88
C PRO A 348 -9.25 -2.33 -11.10
N PHE A 349 -9.19 -3.12 -10.02
CA PHE A 349 -9.13 -4.58 -10.13
C PHE A 349 -10.41 -5.07 -10.82
N HIS A 350 -10.37 -5.17 -12.14
CA HIS A 350 -11.25 -5.98 -12.96
C HIS A 350 -10.37 -7.10 -13.51
N PRO A 351 -10.68 -8.38 -13.25
CA PRO A 351 -9.88 -9.47 -13.79
C PRO A 351 -9.87 -9.37 -15.32
N TRP A 352 -8.71 -9.04 -15.85
CA TRP A 352 -8.32 -9.12 -17.25
C TRP A 352 -9.29 -8.52 -18.26
N GLN A 353 -9.18 -7.22 -18.59
CA GLN A 353 -9.13 -6.75 -19.98
C GLN A 353 -8.39 -5.39 -20.10
N ARG A 354 -7.29 -5.40 -20.86
CA ARG A 354 -6.54 -4.27 -21.45
C ARG A 354 -5.72 -3.35 -20.52
N ALA A 355 -4.61 -3.87 -20.02
CA ALA A 355 -3.50 -3.06 -19.48
C ALA A 355 -2.29 -2.97 -20.44
N ALA A 356 -2.47 -2.82 -21.75
CA ALA A 356 -1.34 -2.65 -22.68
C ALA A 356 -0.94 -1.17 -22.79
N ARG A 357 0.26 -0.81 -22.27
CA ARG A 357 1.19 0.27 -22.70
C ARG A 357 2.04 0.75 -21.51
N HIS A 358 3.33 0.48 -21.61
CA HIS A 358 4.46 0.90 -20.76
C HIS A 358 4.90 -0.11 -19.68
N ARG A 359 6.21 -0.35 -19.72
CA ARG A 359 6.97 -1.37 -19.00
C ARG A 359 7.18 -0.95 -17.53
N ARG A 360 7.23 -1.97 -16.66
CA ARG A 360 7.63 -2.00 -15.23
C ARG A 360 6.56 -1.59 -14.21
N LEU A 361 5.94 -2.59 -13.57
CA LEU A 361 6.08 -2.96 -12.14
C LEU A 361 5.09 -4.12 -11.89
N VAL A 362 5.53 -5.21 -11.25
CA VAL A 362 4.66 -6.33 -10.84
C VAL A 362 4.67 -6.32 -9.32
N GLN A 363 3.52 -6.14 -8.68
CA GLN A 363 3.37 -6.30 -7.23
C GLN A 363 2.39 -7.45 -6.95
N TYR A 364 2.78 -8.29 -5.99
CA TYR A 364 2.17 -9.59 -5.68
C TYR A 364 0.97 -9.47 -4.75
N LEU A 365 -0.06 -10.29 -5.00
CA LEU A 365 -1.15 -10.56 -4.05
C LEU A 365 -0.81 -11.79 -3.20
N ALA A 366 -0.94 -11.68 -1.88
CA ALA A 366 -1.00 -12.83 -0.98
C ALA A 366 -2.42 -13.43 -1.02
N GLN A 367 -2.56 -14.70 -1.44
CA GLN A 367 -3.79 -15.47 -1.30
C GLN A 367 -3.58 -16.54 -0.22
N SER A 368 -4.35 -16.50 0.87
CA SER A 368 -4.48 -17.66 1.75
C SER A 368 -5.53 -18.61 1.16
N ARG A 369 -5.10 -19.82 0.77
CA ARG A 369 -6.01 -20.92 0.41
C ARG A 369 -6.01 -21.94 1.53
N ARG A 370 -7.18 -22.27 2.08
CA ARG A 370 -7.42 -23.58 2.70
C ARG A 370 -8.61 -24.27 2.02
N PRO A 371 -8.44 -25.49 1.51
CA PRO A 371 -9.55 -26.40 1.25
C PRO A 371 -10.10 -26.92 2.59
N LEU A 372 -11.42 -26.89 2.76
CA LEU A 372 -12.11 -27.66 3.78
C LEU A 372 -12.42 -29.04 3.18
N ASP A 373 -11.79 -30.09 3.68
CA ASP A 373 -12.28 -31.45 3.49
C ASP A 373 -12.00 -32.35 4.70
N GLY A 374 -13.03 -33.07 5.15
CA GLY A 374 -12.89 -34.30 5.92
C GLY A 374 -13.54 -34.36 7.30
N ALA A 375 -14.87 -34.36 7.40
CA ALA A 375 -15.58 -34.91 8.57
C ALA A 375 -16.34 -36.20 8.16
N PRO A 376 -16.16 -37.34 8.84
CA PRO A 376 -16.87 -38.57 8.50
C PRO A 376 -18.32 -38.56 9.04
N ARG A 377 -19.24 -39.11 8.25
CA ARG A 377 -20.67 -39.27 8.56
C ARG A 377 -20.97 -40.54 9.38
N GLY A 378 -21.96 -40.44 10.27
CA GLY A 378 -22.80 -41.53 10.81
C GLY A 378 -23.07 -41.36 12.31
N ARG A 379 -24.26 -41.47 12.90
CA ARG A 379 -25.66 -41.79 12.52
C ARG A 379 -26.59 -41.18 13.63
N PRO A 380 -27.94 -41.15 13.46
CA PRO A 380 -28.85 -40.23 14.18
C PRO A 380 -29.60 -40.87 15.36
N ILE A 381 -29.98 -40.07 16.37
CA ILE A 381 -31.10 -40.35 17.30
C ILE A 381 -31.94 -39.07 17.52
N ARG A 382 -33.26 -39.27 17.57
CA ARG A 382 -34.39 -38.33 17.44
C ARG A 382 -34.77 -37.59 18.76
N PRO A 383 -35.71 -36.62 18.72
CA PRO A 383 -35.75 -35.43 19.57
C PRO A 383 -36.75 -35.51 20.75
N ALA A 384 -36.66 -34.56 21.68
CA ALA A 384 -37.75 -34.21 22.58
C ALA A 384 -37.95 -32.69 22.65
N PHE A 385 -39.16 -32.28 22.30
CA PHE A 385 -39.75 -30.95 22.40
C PHE A 385 -39.99 -30.53 23.85
N ARG A 386 -39.80 -29.25 24.19
CA ARG A 386 -40.88 -28.38 24.71
C ARG A 386 -40.47 -26.91 24.81
N ALA A 387 -41.31 -26.06 24.23
CA ALA A 387 -41.29 -24.61 24.36
C ALA A 387 -41.99 -24.15 25.66
N GLN A 388 -41.61 -22.98 26.18
CA GLN A 388 -42.58 -21.99 26.67
C GLN A 388 -41.99 -20.57 26.77
N ARG A 389 -42.70 -19.62 26.15
CA ARG A 389 -42.55 -18.16 26.30
C ARG A 389 -42.97 -17.72 27.71
N LYS A 390 -42.37 -16.63 28.22
CA LYS A 390 -43.10 -15.46 28.77
C LYS A 390 -42.18 -14.29 29.08
N SER A 391 -42.60 -13.11 28.62
CA SER A 391 -42.05 -11.79 28.87
C SER A 391 -42.35 -11.29 30.29
N ARG A 392 -41.50 -10.42 30.86
CA ARG A 392 -41.89 -9.20 31.61
C ARG A 392 -40.70 -8.32 31.99
N ALA A 393 -40.93 -7.01 31.89
CA ALA A 393 -40.05 -5.91 32.27
C ALA A 393 -39.92 -5.74 33.79
N VAL A 394 -38.82 -5.15 34.24
CA VAL A 394 -38.66 -4.64 35.61
C VAL A 394 -38.07 -3.21 35.56
N HIS A 395 -38.87 -2.28 36.08
CA HIS A 395 -38.50 -0.90 36.45
C HIS A 395 -37.63 -0.90 37.71
N TRP A 396 -36.67 0.02 37.80
CA TRP A 396 -36.05 0.42 39.07
C TRP A 396 -36.59 1.78 39.52
N ARG A 397 -37.06 1.85 40.78
CA ARG A 397 -37.49 3.06 41.50
C ARG A 397 -36.33 3.64 42.30
N LEU A 398 -36.26 4.97 42.32
CA LEU A 398 -35.48 5.79 43.25
C LEU A 398 -36.09 5.78 44.66
N HIS A 399 -35.24 5.72 45.68
CA HIS A 399 -35.41 6.40 46.96
C HIS A 399 -34.02 6.80 47.47
N GLY A 400 -33.86 8.07 47.83
CA GLY A 400 -32.67 8.60 48.48
C GLY A 400 -32.95 9.02 49.92
N THR A 401 -31.87 9.07 50.70
CA THR A 401 -31.49 9.91 51.86
C THR A 401 -30.11 9.36 52.29
N GLY A 402 -29.05 10.06 52.65
CA GLY A 402 -28.77 11.44 53.06
C GLY A 402 -27.65 11.33 54.11
N GLY A 403 -26.53 12.05 53.97
CA GLY A 403 -25.51 12.18 55.01
C GLY A 403 -24.05 12.24 54.51
N ALA A 404 -23.50 13.46 54.47
CA ALA A 404 -22.07 13.79 54.41
C ALA A 404 -21.39 13.56 55.79
N PRO A 405 -20.06 13.73 55.97
CA PRO A 405 -19.01 14.18 55.05
C PRO A 405 -18.06 13.09 54.53
#